data_AF-A0A2V1DRQ0-F1
#
_entry.id   AF-A0A2V1DRQ0-F1
#
_cell.length_a   1.000
_cell.length_b   1.000
_cell.length_c   1.000
_cell.angle_alpha   90.00
_cell.angle_beta   90.00
_cell.angle_gamma   90.00
#
_symmetry.space_group_name_H-M   'P 1'
#
loop_
_entity.id
_entity.type
_entity.pdbx_description
1 polymer ?
#
loop_
_entity_poly.entity_id
_entity_poly.type
_entity_poly.pdbx_seq_one_letter_code
_entity_poly.pdbx_strand_id
1 'polypeptide(L)'
;MNFYGPPPTIRASVYVRIPDNIRCKDKDSEWRGGFSRKFQNIFLEGPVYSSSGHLYVVDVPYGRILKIDSDKTVSVAAEWDGEPNGLAVDPDGKIAIADYKQGILTFDPITQKVENRLARRNLERFKGPNDLIFDKAGNLYFTDQGQTGLTDPTGKVYRLAPNGKLDTLVENGVSPNGLVLSPDEKFLFVAMTRSNSVWRLPLHADGTTSKVGLFFQSFGTVGPDGLAMDEEGNLFVCHPSLGSIFVLHPDGTPKARIVSGTEGINLTNCCFGGKEGKTLYITDSLEGNVQFVEWHCKSATPVPTVAS
;
A
#
# COMPACT_ATOMS: atom_id res chain seq x y z
N MET A 1 -15.01 -1.55 26.36
CA MET A 1 -14.00 -0.89 27.22
C MET A 1 -12.63 -1.34 26.72
N ASN A 2 -11.74 -0.41 26.40
CA ASN A 2 -10.37 -0.75 26.00
C ASN A 2 -9.54 -0.93 27.27
N PHE A 3 -8.88 -2.08 27.44
CA PHE A 3 -8.11 -2.39 28.65
C PHE A 3 -6.73 -1.71 28.67
N TYR A 4 -6.34 -1.05 27.57
CA TYR A 4 -5.06 -0.39 27.42
C TYR A 4 -5.21 1.13 27.51
N GLY A 5 -4.20 1.79 28.08
CA GLY A 5 -4.11 3.25 28.07
C GLY A 5 -4.05 3.80 26.64
N PRO A 6 -4.43 5.08 26.42
CA PRO A 6 -4.24 5.72 25.13
C PRO A 6 -2.76 5.65 24.71
N PRO A 7 -2.44 5.12 23.53
CA PRO A 7 -1.05 5.03 23.09
C PRO A 7 -0.48 6.44 22.81
N PRO A 8 0.85 6.63 22.91
CA PRO A 8 1.48 7.91 22.58
C PRO A 8 1.18 8.33 21.14
N THR A 9 1.07 9.63 20.92
CA THR A 9 0.88 10.22 19.59
C THR A 9 2.20 10.71 19.03
N ILE A 10 2.49 10.35 17.79
CA ILE A 10 3.66 10.78 17.02
C ILE A 10 3.16 11.62 15.85
N ARG A 11 3.70 12.82 15.67
CA ARG A 11 3.33 13.69 14.54
C ARG A 11 4.32 13.48 13.39
N ALA A 12 3.81 13.14 12.21
CA ALA A 12 4.62 13.04 11.00
C ALA A 12 5.14 14.41 10.56
N SER A 13 6.25 14.41 9.82
CA SER A 13 6.82 15.60 9.18
C SER A 13 6.61 15.53 7.67
N VAL A 14 6.44 16.67 7.00
CA VAL A 14 6.36 16.68 5.53
C VAL A 14 7.73 16.31 4.95
N TYR A 15 7.78 15.26 4.13
CA TYR A 15 8.98 14.89 3.38
C TYR A 15 9.10 15.75 2.12
N VAL A 16 8.04 15.73 1.30
CA VAL A 16 7.88 16.56 0.09
C VAL A 16 6.40 16.83 -0.17
N ARG A 17 6.09 18.04 -0.67
CA ARG A 17 4.79 18.36 -1.28
C ARG A 17 4.96 18.25 -2.79
N ILE A 18 4.06 17.56 -3.47
CA ILE A 18 4.09 17.48 -4.94
C ILE A 18 3.88 18.90 -5.52
N PRO A 19 4.84 19.39 -6.33
CA PRO A 19 4.80 20.73 -6.91
C PRO A 19 3.54 21.02 -7.75
N ASP A 20 3.05 22.25 -7.68
CA ASP A 20 1.83 22.67 -8.36
C ASP A 20 1.91 22.62 -9.89
N ASN A 21 3.12 22.69 -10.45
CA ASN A 21 3.37 22.66 -11.89
C ASN A 21 3.30 21.25 -12.50
N ILE A 22 3.33 20.18 -11.69
CA ILE A 22 3.20 18.80 -12.17
C ILE A 22 1.84 18.17 -11.84
N ARG A 23 0.94 18.91 -11.16
CA ARG A 23 -0.43 18.49 -10.91
C ARG A 23 -1.28 18.58 -12.17
N CYS A 24 -2.22 17.67 -12.34
CA CYS A 24 -3.03 17.51 -13.54
C CYS A 24 -4.23 18.47 -13.57
N LYS A 25 -3.98 19.79 -13.52
CA LYS A 25 -5.01 20.84 -13.42
C LYS A 25 -5.93 20.89 -14.63
N ASP A 26 -5.40 20.57 -15.81
CA ASP A 26 -6.08 20.68 -17.09
C ASP A 26 -6.46 19.31 -17.68
N LYS A 27 -6.38 18.24 -16.87
CA LYS A 27 -6.75 16.88 -17.28
C LYS A 27 -7.92 16.40 -16.43
N ASP A 28 -9.00 16.04 -17.10
CA ASP A 28 -10.09 15.32 -16.46
C ASP A 28 -9.72 13.84 -16.30
N SER A 29 -10.27 13.22 -15.27
CA SER A 29 -10.18 11.78 -15.05
C SER A 29 -11.59 11.21 -14.97
N GLU A 30 -11.81 10.00 -15.47
CA GLU A 30 -13.04 9.23 -15.24
C GLU A 30 -13.04 8.56 -13.86
N TRP A 31 -11.90 8.52 -13.18
CA TRP A 31 -11.77 7.96 -11.85
C TRP A 31 -12.66 8.73 -10.86
N ARG A 32 -13.62 8.02 -10.28
CA ARG A 32 -14.56 8.51 -9.27
C ARG A 32 -14.48 7.57 -8.08
N GLY A 33 -13.54 7.81 -7.17
CA GLY A 33 -13.52 7.08 -5.91
C GLY A 33 -14.79 7.35 -5.08
N GLY A 34 -15.17 6.42 -4.20
CA GLY A 34 -16.29 6.57 -3.26
C GLY A 34 -16.04 7.59 -2.13
N PHE A 35 -15.30 8.66 -2.40
CA PHE A 35 -14.92 9.69 -1.43
C PHE A 35 -15.88 10.87 -1.51
N SER A 36 -16.20 11.47 -0.36
CA SER A 36 -17.07 12.65 -0.27
C SER A 36 -16.35 13.96 -0.64
N ARG A 37 -15.02 13.95 -0.73
CA ARG A 37 -14.20 15.13 -1.08
C ARG A 37 -13.60 14.98 -2.47
N LYS A 38 -13.61 16.07 -3.24
CA LYS A 38 -12.97 16.14 -4.56
C LYS A 38 -11.45 16.11 -4.37
N PHE A 39 -10.76 15.22 -5.08
CA PHE A 39 -9.29 15.22 -5.11
C PHE A 39 -8.78 16.39 -5.94
N GLN A 40 -7.69 17.03 -5.50
CA GLN A 40 -7.18 18.29 -6.08
C GLN A 40 -6.17 18.03 -7.20
N ASN A 41 -6.63 17.42 -8.28
CA ASN A 41 -5.79 17.15 -9.45
C ASN A 41 -4.54 16.29 -9.15
N ILE A 42 -4.62 15.53 -8.06
CA ILE A 42 -3.68 14.53 -7.61
C ILE A 42 -4.36 13.60 -6.60
N PHE A 43 -3.99 12.32 -6.59
CA PHE A 43 -4.31 11.40 -5.51
C PHE A 43 -3.18 10.38 -5.36
N LEU A 44 -2.36 10.56 -4.33
CA LEU A 44 -1.16 9.74 -4.12
C LEU A 44 -1.48 8.40 -3.47
N GLU A 45 -0.85 7.33 -3.93
CA GLU A 45 -0.93 6.00 -3.32
C GLU A 45 0.41 5.25 -3.44
N GLY A 46 0.46 4.04 -2.88
CA GLY A 46 1.48 3.03 -3.18
C GLY A 46 2.92 3.52 -3.09
N PRO A 47 3.37 4.12 -1.97
CA PRO A 47 4.77 4.50 -1.83
C PRO A 47 5.65 3.25 -1.82
N VAL A 48 6.77 3.29 -2.53
CA VAL A 48 7.80 2.25 -2.48
C VAL A 48 9.20 2.84 -2.56
N TYR A 49 10.10 2.37 -1.71
CA TYR A 49 11.51 2.78 -1.70
C TYR A 49 12.37 1.77 -2.48
N SER A 50 13.07 2.27 -3.49
CA SER A 50 13.88 1.45 -4.40
C SER A 50 15.33 1.29 -3.93
N SER A 51 16.03 0.30 -4.50
CA SER A 51 17.49 0.11 -4.33
C SER A 51 18.32 1.29 -4.80
N SER A 52 17.81 2.08 -5.75
CA SER A 52 18.47 3.32 -6.17
C SER A 52 18.37 4.47 -5.17
N GLY A 53 17.71 4.27 -4.02
CA GLY A 53 17.53 5.31 -3.00
C GLY A 53 16.44 6.33 -3.34
N HIS A 54 15.63 6.04 -4.35
CA HIS A 54 14.50 6.84 -4.79
C HIS A 54 13.20 6.31 -4.22
N LEU A 55 12.30 7.21 -3.85
CA LEU A 55 10.93 6.89 -3.51
C LEU A 55 10.06 7.03 -4.76
N TYR A 56 9.20 6.05 -5.02
CA TYR A 56 8.16 6.11 -6.04
C TYR A 56 6.80 6.14 -5.37
N VAL A 57 5.88 6.91 -5.91
CA VAL A 57 4.46 6.94 -5.53
C VAL A 57 3.63 6.96 -6.80
N VAL A 58 2.39 6.53 -6.74
CA VAL A 58 1.48 6.61 -7.88
C VAL A 58 0.57 7.83 -7.76
N ASP A 59 0.08 8.30 -8.90
CA ASP A 59 -1.02 9.27 -8.97
C ASP A 59 -2.19 8.60 -9.70
N VAL A 60 -3.06 7.98 -8.91
CA VAL A 60 -4.09 7.02 -9.36
C VAL A 60 -4.95 7.56 -10.49
N PRO A 61 -5.58 8.76 -10.38
CA PRO A 61 -6.59 9.21 -11.34
C PRO A 61 -5.98 9.55 -12.71
N TYR A 62 -4.66 9.69 -12.77
CA TYR A 62 -3.97 10.21 -13.94
C TYR A 62 -3.02 9.19 -14.58
N GLY A 63 -2.94 7.97 -14.05
CA GLY A 63 -2.18 6.89 -14.66
C GLY A 63 -0.67 7.11 -14.58
N ARG A 64 -0.16 7.66 -13.47
CA ARG A 64 1.26 8.07 -13.37
C ARG A 64 2.00 7.40 -12.24
N ILE A 65 3.30 7.19 -12.44
CA ILE A 65 4.27 6.99 -11.37
C ILE A 65 5.08 8.28 -11.24
N LEU A 66 5.14 8.82 -10.02
CA LEU A 66 5.99 9.93 -9.66
C LEU A 66 7.23 9.40 -8.94
N LYS A 67 8.39 9.90 -9.32
CA LYS A 67 9.68 9.63 -8.67
C LYS A 67 10.07 10.82 -7.81
N ILE A 68 10.52 10.54 -6.60
CA ILE A 68 11.04 11.50 -5.63
C ILE A 68 12.48 11.08 -5.32
N ASP A 69 13.41 11.94 -5.72
CA ASP A 69 14.84 11.68 -5.61
C ASP A 69 15.35 11.99 -4.19
N SER A 70 16.61 11.66 -3.89
CA SER A 70 17.20 11.86 -2.56
C SER A 70 17.33 13.33 -2.16
N ASP A 71 17.34 14.23 -3.15
CA ASP A 71 17.31 15.68 -2.99
C ASP A 71 15.87 16.24 -2.89
N LYS A 72 14.86 15.35 -2.91
CA LYS A 72 13.42 15.65 -2.90
C LYS A 72 12.90 16.31 -4.18
N THR A 73 13.64 16.23 -5.29
CA THR A 73 13.14 16.61 -6.61
C THR A 73 12.08 15.61 -7.06
N VAL A 74 10.95 16.12 -7.56
CA VAL A 74 9.81 15.31 -8.02
C VAL A 74 9.72 15.35 -9.54
N SER A 75 9.58 14.18 -10.17
CA SER A 75 9.39 14.03 -11.63
C SER A 75 8.36 12.94 -11.96
N VAL A 76 7.78 12.99 -13.17
CA VAL A 76 6.93 11.91 -13.69
C VAL A 76 7.86 10.86 -14.31
N ALA A 77 7.86 9.65 -13.76
CA ALA A 77 8.71 8.55 -14.24
C ALA A 77 8.02 7.69 -15.31
N ALA A 78 6.70 7.60 -15.28
CA ALA A 78 5.89 6.95 -16.29
C ALA A 78 4.45 7.52 -16.27
N GLU A 79 3.80 7.51 -17.43
CA GLU A 79 2.39 7.85 -17.60
C GLU A 79 1.75 6.93 -18.65
N TRP A 80 0.56 6.38 -18.37
CA TRP A 80 -0.19 5.51 -19.27
C TRP A 80 -1.70 5.61 -19.03
N ASP A 81 -2.50 4.92 -19.85
CA ASP A 81 -3.95 4.76 -19.62
C ASP A 81 -4.21 3.67 -18.57
N GLY A 82 -4.08 4.03 -17.31
CA GLY A 82 -4.29 3.14 -16.18
C GLY A 82 -4.65 3.87 -14.90
N GLU A 83 -4.85 3.09 -13.85
CA GLU A 83 -5.23 3.55 -12.52
C GLU A 83 -4.31 2.88 -11.48
N PRO A 84 -2.99 3.17 -11.51
CA PRO A 84 -2.03 2.57 -10.61
C PRO A 84 -2.37 2.92 -9.17
N ASN A 85 -2.30 1.94 -8.27
CA ASN A 85 -2.70 2.08 -6.88
C ASN A 85 -1.58 1.64 -5.93
N GLY A 86 -1.22 0.36 -5.93
CA GLY A 86 -0.13 -0.18 -5.10
C GLY A 86 1.15 -0.40 -5.90
N LEU A 87 2.30 -0.28 -5.25
CA LEU A 87 3.63 -0.58 -5.80
C LEU A 87 4.41 -1.52 -4.87
N ALA A 88 5.15 -2.46 -5.43
CA ALA A 88 6.17 -3.22 -4.68
C ALA A 88 7.41 -3.47 -5.55
N VAL A 89 8.59 -3.43 -4.93
CA VAL A 89 9.83 -3.82 -5.61
C VAL A 89 9.83 -5.34 -5.76
N ASP A 90 10.04 -5.82 -6.98
CA ASP A 90 10.19 -7.24 -7.27
C ASP A 90 11.65 -7.71 -7.03
N PRO A 91 11.91 -9.03 -7.00
CA PRO A 91 13.25 -9.55 -6.72
C PRO A 91 14.35 -9.11 -7.70
N ASP A 92 13.96 -8.67 -8.91
CA ASP A 92 14.89 -8.19 -9.94
C ASP A 92 15.12 -6.67 -9.87
N GLY A 93 14.49 -5.99 -8.90
CA GLY A 93 14.58 -4.54 -8.71
C GLY A 93 13.66 -3.72 -9.61
N LYS A 94 12.78 -4.36 -10.40
CA LYS A 94 11.68 -3.69 -11.07
C LYS A 94 10.56 -3.42 -10.06
N ILE A 95 9.56 -2.65 -10.48
CA ILE A 95 8.42 -2.31 -9.62
C ILE A 95 7.17 -2.96 -10.19
N ALA A 96 6.56 -3.89 -9.46
CA ALA A 96 5.24 -4.39 -9.80
C ALA A 96 4.17 -3.37 -9.37
N ILE A 97 3.10 -3.28 -10.16
CA ILE A 97 2.03 -2.29 -9.99
C ILE A 97 0.70 -3.02 -9.88
N ALA A 98 -0.09 -2.71 -8.86
CA ALA A 98 -1.51 -3.03 -8.81
C ALA A 98 -2.25 -1.88 -9.51
N ASP A 99 -2.64 -2.12 -10.75
CA ASP A 99 -3.38 -1.15 -11.55
C ASP A 99 -4.85 -1.54 -11.57
N TYR A 100 -5.70 -0.66 -11.03
CA TYR A 100 -7.13 -0.91 -10.89
C TYR A 100 -7.80 -1.18 -12.25
N LYS A 101 -7.31 -0.54 -13.33
CA LYS A 101 -7.86 -0.63 -14.68
C LYS A 101 -7.28 -1.80 -15.47
N GLN A 102 -5.98 -2.05 -15.35
CA GLN A 102 -5.24 -2.95 -16.26
C GLN A 102 -4.84 -4.32 -15.65
N GLY A 103 -4.92 -4.48 -14.33
CA GLY A 103 -4.48 -5.71 -13.64
C GLY A 103 -3.14 -5.52 -12.95
N ILE A 104 -2.27 -6.54 -12.99
CA ILE A 104 -0.90 -6.41 -12.47
C ILE A 104 0.05 -6.04 -13.60
N LEU A 105 0.77 -4.94 -13.44
CA LEU A 105 1.78 -4.45 -14.38
C LEU A 105 3.18 -4.54 -13.77
N THR A 106 4.19 -4.22 -14.56
CA THR A 106 5.58 -4.05 -14.12
C THR A 106 6.17 -2.81 -14.76
N PHE A 107 6.82 -1.98 -13.95
CA PHE A 107 7.58 -0.82 -14.34
C PHE A 107 9.07 -1.09 -14.17
N ASP A 108 9.83 -0.85 -15.23
CA ASP A 108 11.28 -0.90 -15.22
C ASP A 108 11.83 0.52 -15.00
N PRO A 109 12.44 0.83 -13.84
CA PRO A 109 12.91 2.19 -13.53
C PRO A 109 14.10 2.62 -14.39
N ILE A 110 14.81 1.70 -15.05
CA ILE A 110 15.95 1.99 -15.92
C ILE A 110 15.45 2.40 -17.30
N THR A 111 14.53 1.62 -17.88
CA THR A 111 14.01 1.88 -19.24
C THR A 111 12.77 2.78 -19.26
N GLN A 112 12.20 3.05 -18.08
CA GLN A 112 10.94 3.77 -17.87
C GLN A 112 9.73 3.15 -18.58
N LYS A 113 9.78 1.84 -18.85
CA LYS A 113 8.69 1.12 -19.53
C LYS A 113 7.72 0.50 -18.53
N VAL A 114 6.44 0.55 -18.86
CA VAL A 114 5.36 -0.15 -18.16
C VAL A 114 4.84 -1.27 -19.06
N GLU A 115 4.81 -2.50 -18.53
CA GLU A 115 4.42 -3.71 -19.26
C GLU A 115 3.42 -4.54 -18.45
N ASN A 116 2.59 -5.32 -19.15
CA ASN A 116 1.64 -6.23 -18.50
C ASN A 116 2.38 -7.40 -17.84
N ARG A 117 2.11 -7.66 -16.55
CA ARG A 117 2.58 -8.87 -15.85
C ARG A 117 1.50 -9.93 -15.77
N LEU A 118 0.29 -9.54 -15.35
CA LEU A 118 -0.88 -10.40 -15.27
C LEU A 118 -2.15 -9.57 -15.42
N ALA A 119 -2.68 -9.51 -16.63
CA ALA A 119 -3.85 -8.68 -16.94
C ALA A 119 -5.20 -9.43 -16.83
N ARG A 120 -5.19 -10.78 -16.85
CA ARG A 120 -6.40 -11.62 -16.83
C ARG A 120 -6.16 -12.95 -16.14
N ARG A 121 -7.23 -13.54 -15.61
CA ARG A 121 -7.34 -14.95 -15.21
C ARG A 121 -8.46 -15.59 -16.01
N ASN A 122 -8.20 -16.68 -16.73
CA ASN A 122 -9.23 -17.40 -17.50
C ASN A 122 -10.06 -16.48 -18.44
N LEU A 123 -9.40 -15.54 -19.12
CA LEU A 123 -10.01 -14.49 -19.96
C LEU A 123 -10.84 -13.42 -19.22
N GLU A 124 -11.00 -13.52 -17.90
CA GLU A 124 -11.64 -12.50 -17.07
C GLU A 124 -10.62 -11.47 -16.55
N ARG A 125 -11.06 -10.22 -16.42
CA ARG A 125 -10.31 -9.17 -15.74
C ARG A 125 -10.45 -9.34 -14.22
N PHE A 126 -9.48 -8.79 -13.49
CA PHE A 126 -9.64 -8.55 -12.06
C PHE A 126 -10.70 -7.46 -11.84
N LYS A 127 -11.33 -7.43 -10.66
CA LYS A 127 -12.34 -6.40 -10.34
C LYS A 127 -11.71 -5.02 -10.16
N GLY A 128 -10.46 -4.98 -9.68
CA GLY A 128 -9.65 -3.79 -9.52
C GLY A 128 -8.57 -4.04 -8.47
N PRO A 129 -7.35 -4.44 -8.90
CA PRO A 129 -6.23 -4.61 -7.99
C PRO A 129 -5.91 -3.32 -7.24
N ASN A 130 -5.50 -3.46 -5.98
CA ASN A 130 -5.31 -2.31 -5.11
C ASN A 130 -3.92 -2.24 -4.47
N ASP A 131 -3.46 -3.32 -3.82
CA ASP A 131 -2.10 -3.35 -3.26
C ASP A 131 -1.41 -4.71 -3.48
N LEU A 132 -0.08 -4.75 -3.31
CA LEU A 132 0.73 -5.94 -3.52
C LEU A 132 2.00 -6.02 -2.67
N ILE A 133 2.51 -7.24 -2.44
CA ILE A 133 3.80 -7.49 -1.80
C ILE A 133 4.44 -8.76 -2.35
N PHE A 134 5.78 -8.83 -2.34
CA PHE A 134 6.53 -10.05 -2.58
C PHE A 134 6.99 -10.70 -1.28
N ASP A 135 7.02 -12.03 -1.25
CA ASP A 135 7.79 -12.77 -0.24
C ASP A 135 9.24 -13.04 -0.70
N LYS A 136 10.07 -13.60 0.19
CA LYS A 136 11.46 -13.97 -0.09
C LYS A 136 11.62 -15.05 -1.18
N ALA A 137 10.57 -15.82 -1.47
CA ALA A 137 10.55 -16.83 -2.52
C ALA A 137 10.09 -16.25 -3.88
N GLY A 138 9.76 -14.97 -3.94
CA GLY A 138 9.29 -14.29 -5.15
C GLY A 138 7.82 -14.54 -5.47
N ASN A 139 7.03 -15.08 -4.54
CA ASN A 139 5.57 -15.11 -4.70
C ASN A 139 5.01 -13.70 -4.54
N LEU A 140 4.14 -13.30 -5.46
CA LEU A 140 3.43 -12.03 -5.43
C LEU A 140 2.06 -12.22 -4.77
N TYR A 141 1.81 -11.54 -3.67
CA TYR A 141 0.50 -11.44 -3.05
C TYR A 141 -0.14 -10.12 -3.47
N PHE A 142 -1.42 -10.13 -3.82
CA PHE A 142 -2.13 -8.90 -4.20
C PHE A 142 -3.61 -8.95 -3.83
N THR A 143 -4.19 -7.79 -3.57
CA THR A 143 -5.63 -7.62 -3.35
C THR A 143 -6.34 -7.25 -4.64
N ASP A 144 -7.51 -7.84 -4.85
CA ASP A 144 -8.46 -7.53 -5.92
C ASP A 144 -9.73 -6.96 -5.28
N GLN A 145 -9.76 -5.63 -5.17
CA GLN A 145 -10.66 -4.88 -4.31
C GLN A 145 -12.03 -4.67 -4.96
N GLY A 146 -12.09 -4.15 -6.19
CA GLY A 146 -13.29 -4.10 -7.01
C GLY A 146 -14.51 -3.32 -6.49
N GLN A 147 -14.33 -2.31 -5.64
CA GLN A 147 -15.38 -1.61 -4.89
C GLN A 147 -16.29 -2.54 -4.06
N THR A 148 -15.79 -3.71 -3.67
CA THR A 148 -16.52 -4.66 -2.82
C THR A 148 -16.79 -4.07 -1.43
N GLY A 149 -17.73 -4.64 -0.68
CA GLY A 149 -18.18 -4.07 0.59
C GLY A 149 -19.02 -5.05 1.41
N LEU A 150 -19.65 -4.57 2.48
CA LEU A 150 -20.44 -5.44 3.37
C LEU A 150 -21.64 -6.09 2.65
N THR A 151 -22.19 -5.41 1.64
CA THR A 151 -23.31 -5.91 0.82
C THR A 151 -22.86 -6.73 -0.39
N ASP A 152 -21.56 -6.70 -0.72
CA ASP A 152 -20.93 -7.49 -1.78
C ASP A 152 -19.51 -7.84 -1.34
N PRO A 153 -19.32 -8.86 -0.49
CA PRO A 153 -18.00 -9.20 0.03
C PRO A 153 -17.17 -9.99 -0.98
N THR A 154 -17.35 -9.86 -2.29
CA THR A 154 -16.68 -10.73 -3.28
C THR A 154 -15.26 -10.31 -3.65
N GLY A 155 -14.63 -9.44 -2.85
CA GLY A 155 -13.24 -9.04 -3.02
C GLY A 155 -12.30 -10.21 -2.75
N LYS A 156 -11.16 -10.23 -3.44
CA LYS A 156 -10.25 -11.39 -3.41
C LYS A 156 -8.85 -11.01 -2.97
N VAL A 157 -8.14 -12.00 -2.44
CA VAL A 157 -6.70 -11.93 -2.19
C VAL A 157 -6.07 -13.09 -2.92
N TYR A 158 -5.04 -12.82 -3.71
CA TYR A 158 -4.38 -13.81 -4.54
C TYR A 158 -2.91 -13.99 -4.13
N ARG A 159 -2.37 -15.15 -4.49
CA ARG A 159 -0.94 -15.41 -4.52
C ARG A 159 -0.55 -15.94 -5.91
N LEU A 160 0.32 -15.22 -6.59
CA LEU A 160 0.93 -15.62 -7.86
C LEU A 160 2.35 -16.13 -7.60
N ALA A 161 2.56 -17.43 -7.81
CA ALA A 161 3.88 -18.05 -7.69
C ALA A 161 4.77 -17.74 -8.91
N PRO A 162 6.11 -17.81 -8.77
CA PRO A 162 7.05 -17.59 -9.89
C PRO A 162 6.80 -18.51 -11.10
N ASN A 163 6.23 -19.70 -10.88
CA ASN A 163 5.86 -20.64 -11.95
C ASN A 163 4.54 -20.28 -12.66
N GLY A 164 3.90 -19.17 -12.32
CA GLY A 164 2.65 -18.70 -12.90
C GLY A 164 1.38 -19.26 -12.24
N LYS A 165 1.48 -20.12 -11.22
CA LYS A 165 0.30 -20.60 -10.49
C LYS A 165 -0.34 -19.48 -9.69
N LEU A 166 -1.62 -19.22 -9.95
CA LEU A 166 -2.43 -18.21 -9.26
C LEU A 166 -3.41 -18.87 -8.29
N ASP A 167 -3.12 -18.79 -7.00
CA ASP A 167 -3.96 -19.29 -5.92
C ASP A 167 -4.89 -18.18 -5.40
N THR A 168 -6.16 -18.51 -5.14
CA THR A 168 -7.06 -17.61 -4.40
C THR A 168 -6.96 -17.92 -2.90
N LEU A 169 -6.59 -16.94 -2.07
CA LEU A 169 -6.47 -17.09 -0.62
C LEU A 169 -7.73 -16.64 0.13
N VAL A 170 -8.41 -15.61 -0.39
CA VAL A 170 -9.66 -15.06 0.15
C VAL A 170 -10.62 -14.82 -0.99
N GLU A 171 -11.89 -15.19 -0.81
CA GLU A 171 -12.97 -14.97 -1.78
C GLU A 171 -14.13 -14.14 -1.23
N ASN A 172 -14.09 -13.81 0.06
CA ASN A 172 -15.11 -13.08 0.80
C ASN A 172 -14.57 -11.75 1.40
N GLY A 173 -13.65 -11.09 0.70
CA GLY A 173 -13.01 -9.84 1.13
C GLY A 173 -13.96 -8.65 1.05
N VAL A 174 -14.15 -7.97 2.18
CA VAL A 174 -14.96 -6.75 2.29
C VAL A 174 -14.08 -5.53 1.97
N SER A 175 -13.84 -5.30 0.67
CA SER A 175 -12.85 -4.34 0.16
C SER A 175 -11.43 -4.64 0.65
N PRO A 176 -10.82 -5.77 0.25
CA PRO A 176 -9.42 -6.05 0.56
C PRO A 176 -8.53 -4.97 -0.06
N ASN A 177 -7.60 -4.42 0.72
CA ASN A 177 -6.85 -3.23 0.37
C ASN A 177 -5.34 -3.46 0.62
N GLY A 178 -4.70 -2.74 1.54
CA GLY A 178 -3.30 -2.95 1.89
C GLY A 178 -3.02 -4.34 2.47
N LEU A 179 -1.81 -4.86 2.23
CA LEU A 179 -1.40 -6.16 2.71
C LEU A 179 0.08 -6.20 3.08
N VAL A 180 0.44 -6.98 4.10
CA VAL A 180 1.85 -7.13 4.53
C VAL A 180 2.10 -8.50 5.14
N LEU A 181 3.30 -9.03 4.94
CA LEU A 181 3.75 -10.30 5.53
C LEU A 181 4.36 -10.08 6.92
N SER A 182 4.23 -11.07 7.81
CA SER A 182 5.04 -11.12 9.04
C SER A 182 6.53 -11.25 8.72
N PRO A 183 7.46 -10.87 9.62
CA PRO A 183 8.90 -10.97 9.35
C PRO A 183 9.39 -12.39 9.01
N ASP A 184 8.70 -13.40 9.54
CA ASP A 184 8.94 -14.82 9.28
C ASP A 184 8.07 -15.40 8.15
N GLU A 185 7.28 -14.56 7.47
CA GLU A 185 6.40 -14.88 6.33
C GLU A 185 5.38 -16.00 6.59
N LYS A 186 5.08 -16.28 7.87
CA LYS A 186 4.05 -17.26 8.26
C LYS A 186 2.65 -16.69 8.31
N PHE A 187 2.51 -15.37 8.27
CA PHE A 187 1.22 -14.70 8.31
C PHE A 187 1.15 -13.61 7.26
N LEU A 188 0.03 -13.55 6.54
CA LEU A 188 -0.34 -12.41 5.71
C LEU A 188 -1.40 -11.59 6.46
N PHE A 189 -1.19 -10.28 6.57
CA PHE A 189 -2.16 -9.34 7.09
C PHE A 189 -2.81 -8.61 5.92
N VAL A 190 -4.13 -8.44 5.95
CA VAL A 190 -4.89 -7.79 4.87
C VAL A 190 -5.89 -6.82 5.47
N ALA A 191 -5.83 -5.56 5.07
CA ALA A 191 -6.82 -4.55 5.38
C ALA A 191 -8.13 -4.86 4.66
N MET A 192 -9.23 -4.91 5.41
CA MET A 192 -10.60 -5.02 4.90
C MET A 192 -11.29 -3.69 5.17
N THR A 193 -11.13 -2.75 4.24
CA THR A 193 -11.48 -1.34 4.43
C THR A 193 -12.94 -1.15 4.83
N ARG A 194 -13.87 -1.87 4.21
CA ARG A 194 -15.31 -1.63 4.41
C ARG A 194 -15.88 -2.32 5.66
N SER A 195 -15.12 -3.22 6.28
CA SER A 195 -15.43 -3.79 7.61
C SER A 195 -14.62 -3.18 8.74
N ASN A 196 -13.83 -2.14 8.45
CA ASN A 196 -12.98 -1.47 9.45
C ASN A 196 -12.04 -2.45 10.19
N SER A 197 -11.47 -3.43 9.49
CA SER A 197 -10.68 -4.47 10.14
C SER A 197 -9.43 -4.86 9.36
N VAL A 198 -8.47 -5.45 10.05
CA VAL A 198 -7.33 -6.15 9.45
C VAL A 198 -7.47 -7.63 9.77
N TRP A 199 -7.48 -8.46 8.73
CA TRP A 199 -7.49 -9.91 8.85
C TRP A 199 -6.05 -10.43 8.89
N ARG A 200 -5.83 -11.51 9.62
CA ARG A 200 -4.56 -12.24 9.71
C ARG A 200 -4.75 -13.65 9.23
N LEU A 201 -4.00 -14.01 8.21
CA LEU A 201 -4.08 -15.26 7.46
C LEU A 201 -2.82 -16.08 7.75
N PRO A 202 -2.92 -17.21 8.47
CA PRO A 202 -1.84 -18.19 8.53
C PRO A 202 -1.49 -18.71 7.13
N LEU A 203 -0.22 -18.69 6.76
CA LEU A 203 0.29 -19.25 5.50
C LEU A 203 0.91 -20.62 5.78
N HIS A 204 0.42 -21.65 5.09
CA HIS A 204 0.95 -23.01 5.16
C HIS A 204 2.11 -23.20 4.18
N ALA A 205 2.90 -24.26 4.36
CA ALA A 205 4.07 -24.53 3.52
C ALA A 205 3.72 -24.78 2.03
N ASP A 206 2.51 -25.28 1.75
CA ASP A 206 1.99 -25.42 0.39
C ASP A 206 1.44 -24.10 -0.20
N GLY A 207 1.38 -23.06 0.63
CA GLY A 207 0.89 -21.75 0.29
C GLY A 207 -0.58 -21.46 0.47
N THR A 208 -1.32 -22.44 0.97
CA THR A 208 -2.72 -22.25 1.30
C THR A 208 -2.86 -21.46 2.61
N THR A 209 -4.09 -21.08 2.96
CA THR A 209 -4.41 -20.46 4.25
C THR A 209 -5.60 -21.16 4.90
N SER A 210 -5.65 -21.15 6.23
CA SER A 210 -6.80 -21.59 7.01
C SER A 210 -6.82 -20.90 8.37
N LYS A 211 -7.98 -20.93 9.06
CA LYS A 211 -8.16 -20.24 10.36
C LYS A 211 -7.84 -18.74 10.29
N VAL A 212 -8.27 -18.10 9.20
CA VAL A 212 -8.20 -16.64 9.03
C VAL A 212 -8.99 -15.99 10.16
N GLY A 213 -8.39 -14.99 10.82
CA GLY A 213 -8.99 -14.32 11.96
C GLY A 213 -8.91 -12.80 11.85
N LEU A 214 -9.72 -12.12 12.66
CA LEU A 214 -9.62 -10.68 12.84
C LEU A 214 -8.46 -10.38 13.79
N PHE A 215 -7.49 -9.60 13.33
CA PHE A 215 -6.35 -9.15 14.16
C PHE A 215 -6.60 -7.79 14.78
N PHE A 216 -7.18 -6.88 14.00
CA PHE A 216 -7.48 -5.52 14.44
C PHE A 216 -8.86 -5.09 13.95
N GLN A 217 -9.61 -4.43 14.82
CA GLN A 217 -10.88 -3.77 14.49
C GLN A 217 -10.74 -2.29 14.83
N SER A 218 -10.86 -1.44 13.81
CA SER A 218 -10.92 0.00 13.93
C SER A 218 -12.36 0.51 13.83
N PHE A 219 -12.49 1.83 13.72
CA PHE A 219 -13.71 2.59 13.50
C PHE A 219 -13.42 3.73 12.54
N GLY A 220 -14.46 4.44 12.10
CA GLY A 220 -14.34 5.57 11.17
C GLY A 220 -15.36 5.48 10.05
N THR A 221 -15.42 6.52 9.22
CA THR A 221 -16.32 6.58 8.06
C THR A 221 -15.74 5.89 6.83
N VAL A 222 -14.42 5.65 6.84
CA VAL A 222 -13.69 4.72 5.97
C VAL A 222 -13.08 3.62 6.88
N GLY A 223 -12.20 2.78 6.38
CA GLY A 223 -11.45 1.82 7.21
C GLY A 223 -9.97 1.77 6.87
N PRO A 224 -9.26 0.73 7.35
CA PRO A 224 -7.86 0.48 7.04
C PRO A 224 -7.57 0.47 5.54
N ASP A 225 -6.40 0.97 5.19
CA ASP A 225 -5.96 1.17 3.82
C ASP A 225 -4.60 0.46 3.65
N GLY A 226 -3.52 1.16 3.30
CA GLY A 226 -2.16 0.60 3.25
C GLY A 226 -1.63 0.10 4.58
N LEU A 227 -0.80 -0.96 4.52
CA LEU A 227 -0.19 -1.62 5.67
C LEU A 227 1.34 -1.65 5.54
N ALA A 228 2.04 -1.52 6.66
CA ALA A 228 3.48 -1.81 6.74
C ALA A 228 3.81 -2.56 8.04
N MET A 229 4.98 -3.19 8.09
CA MET A 229 5.44 -3.89 9.29
C MET A 229 6.93 -3.64 9.51
N ASP A 230 7.31 -3.45 10.77
CA ASP A 230 8.71 -3.36 11.17
C ASP A 230 9.28 -4.74 11.56
N GLU A 231 10.61 -4.83 11.68
CA GLU A 231 11.31 -6.09 11.98
C GLU A 231 10.97 -6.70 13.35
N GLU A 232 10.38 -5.92 14.26
CA GLU A 232 9.87 -6.40 15.54
C GLU A 232 8.45 -7.00 15.41
N GLY A 233 7.83 -6.91 14.24
CA GLY A 233 6.49 -7.39 13.97
C GLY A 233 5.38 -6.41 14.36
N ASN A 234 5.69 -5.13 14.59
CA ASN A 234 4.65 -4.14 14.84
C ASN A 234 3.95 -3.76 13.52
N LEU A 235 2.63 -3.80 13.52
CA LEU A 235 1.81 -3.50 12.34
C LEU A 235 1.44 -2.01 12.30
N PHE A 236 1.68 -1.38 11.16
CA PHE A 236 1.27 -0.02 10.84
C PHE A 236 0.05 -0.08 9.93
N VAL A 237 -1.03 0.57 10.36
CA VAL A 237 -2.33 0.54 9.68
C VAL A 237 -2.75 1.96 9.32
N CYS A 238 -2.60 2.36 8.06
CA CYS A 238 -3.09 3.65 7.59
C CYS A 238 -4.62 3.72 7.67
N HIS A 239 -5.15 4.86 8.09
CA HIS A 239 -6.59 5.10 8.21
C HIS A 239 -6.97 6.50 7.69
N PRO A 240 -7.41 6.60 6.42
CA PRO A 240 -7.56 7.87 5.71
C PRO A 240 -8.69 8.76 6.20
N SER A 241 -9.68 8.22 6.93
CA SER A 241 -10.75 9.05 7.50
C SER A 241 -10.42 9.62 8.88
N LEU A 242 -9.41 9.04 9.54
CA LEU A 242 -8.99 9.44 10.88
C LEU A 242 -7.69 10.25 10.89
N GLY A 243 -7.04 10.44 9.74
CA GLY A 243 -5.72 11.12 9.68
C GLY A 243 -4.68 10.45 10.55
N SER A 244 -4.76 9.11 10.62
CA SER A 244 -4.01 8.33 11.60
C SER A 244 -3.42 7.08 10.99
N ILE A 245 -2.24 6.70 11.48
CA ILE A 245 -1.73 5.34 11.36
C ILE A 245 -1.77 4.73 12.76
N PHE A 246 -2.48 3.63 12.91
CA PHE A 246 -2.43 2.84 14.13
C PHE A 246 -1.16 1.98 14.10
N VAL A 247 -0.36 2.03 15.16
CA VAL A 247 0.78 1.13 15.33
C VAL A 247 0.40 0.12 16.40
N LEU A 248 0.43 -1.16 16.05
CA LEU A 248 0.04 -2.26 16.91
C LEU A 248 1.24 -3.15 17.20
N HIS A 249 1.36 -3.63 18.43
CA HIS A 249 2.30 -4.68 18.77
C HIS A 249 1.97 -5.99 18.05
N PRO A 250 2.91 -6.98 18.00
CA PRO A 250 2.66 -8.28 17.38
C PRO A 250 1.47 -9.05 17.94
N ASP A 251 1.05 -8.74 19.18
CA ASP A 251 -0.13 -9.31 19.84
C ASP A 251 -1.43 -8.53 19.57
N GLY A 252 -1.36 -7.45 18.78
CA GLY A 252 -2.48 -6.59 18.41
C GLY A 252 -2.77 -5.46 19.40
N THR A 253 -2.00 -5.31 20.48
CA THR A 253 -2.20 -4.22 21.43
C THR A 253 -1.71 -2.87 20.89
N PRO A 254 -2.35 -1.73 21.23
CA PRO A 254 -1.94 -0.43 20.71
C PRO A 254 -0.55 0.00 21.21
N LYS A 255 0.38 0.29 20.29
CA LYS A 255 1.74 0.78 20.57
C LYS A 255 1.85 2.30 20.44
N ALA A 256 1.35 2.86 19.34
CA ALA A 256 1.42 4.28 19.03
C ALA A 256 0.28 4.69 18.08
N ARG A 257 0.03 6.00 17.97
CA ARG A 257 -0.77 6.60 16.92
C ARG A 257 0.07 7.63 16.18
N ILE A 258 0.36 7.41 14.91
CA ILE A 258 0.98 8.44 14.07
C ILE A 258 -0.13 9.30 13.49
N VAL A 259 0.03 10.62 13.51
CA VAL A 259 -0.94 11.57 12.94
C VAL A 259 -0.27 12.46 11.90
N SER A 260 -1.08 13.01 11.00
CA SER A 260 -0.61 13.93 9.97
C SER A 260 0.12 15.14 10.55
N GLY A 261 1.21 15.52 9.88
CA GLY A 261 1.95 16.76 10.08
C GLY A 261 1.25 17.98 9.49
N THR A 262 0.28 17.79 8.59
CA THR A 262 -0.45 18.84 7.87
C THR A 262 -1.92 18.90 8.32
N GLU A 263 -2.71 19.75 7.67
CA GLU A 263 -4.18 19.72 7.79
C GLU A 263 -4.82 18.56 7.01
N GLY A 264 -4.07 17.95 6.08
CA GLY A 264 -4.47 16.77 5.32
C GLY A 264 -4.62 15.56 6.23
N ILE A 265 -5.78 14.91 6.18
CA ILE A 265 -6.09 13.73 7.00
C ILE A 265 -6.10 12.43 6.19
N ASN A 266 -5.81 12.48 4.89
CA ASN A 266 -6.00 11.34 4.01
C ASN A 266 -4.73 10.48 3.92
N LEU A 267 -4.31 9.97 5.09
CA LEU A 267 -3.16 9.06 5.20
C LEU A 267 -3.59 7.68 4.68
N THR A 268 -3.23 7.37 3.45
CA THR A 268 -3.73 6.20 2.71
C THR A 268 -2.77 5.02 2.72
N ASN A 269 -1.48 5.25 2.54
CA ASN A 269 -0.51 4.16 2.45
C ASN A 269 0.83 4.57 3.05
N CYS A 270 1.68 3.59 3.34
CA CYS A 270 2.99 3.82 3.91
C CYS A 270 3.98 2.72 3.53
N CYS A 271 5.26 3.07 3.44
CA CYS A 271 6.33 2.11 3.24
C CYS A 271 7.56 2.51 4.05
N PHE A 272 8.35 1.52 4.43
CA PHE A 272 9.67 1.78 4.99
C PHE A 272 10.69 2.03 3.90
N GLY A 273 11.70 2.84 4.21
CA GLY A 273 12.79 3.17 3.31
C GLY A 273 13.85 4.01 4.00
N GLY A 274 14.58 4.79 3.20
CA GLY A 274 15.58 5.72 3.70
C GLY A 274 16.79 5.03 4.33
N LYS A 275 17.54 5.79 5.14
CA LYS A 275 18.77 5.30 5.76
C LYS A 275 18.44 4.10 6.66
N GLU A 276 19.14 2.98 6.44
CA GLU A 276 18.97 1.73 7.19
C GLU A 276 17.55 1.13 7.15
N GLY A 277 16.65 1.62 6.29
CA GLY A 277 15.26 1.16 6.22
C GLY A 277 14.40 1.57 7.43
N LYS A 278 14.80 2.63 8.16
CA LYS A 278 14.17 3.09 9.41
C LYS A 278 13.22 4.27 9.23
N THR A 279 13.09 4.81 8.03
CA THR A 279 12.16 5.91 7.74
C THR A 279 10.84 5.34 7.23
N LEU A 280 9.73 5.63 7.90
CA LEU A 280 8.38 5.33 7.40
C LEU A 280 7.88 6.51 6.57
N TYR A 281 7.77 6.33 5.26
CA TYR A 281 7.14 7.29 4.35
C TYR A 281 5.64 7.04 4.28
N ILE A 282 4.85 8.11 4.17
CA ILE A 282 3.39 8.09 4.29
C ILE A 282 2.79 8.95 3.17
N THR A 283 1.84 8.41 2.40
CA THR A 283 1.09 9.20 1.41
C THR A 283 -0.09 9.92 2.06
N ASP A 284 -0.20 11.22 1.80
CA ASP A 284 -1.35 12.06 2.11
C ASP A 284 -2.02 12.46 0.78
N SER A 285 -3.01 11.67 0.37
CA SER A 285 -3.42 11.60 -1.04
C SER A 285 -4.08 12.87 -1.56
N LEU A 286 -5.02 13.44 -0.80
CA LEU A 286 -5.82 14.58 -1.26
C LEU A 286 -5.02 15.88 -1.32
N GLU A 287 -4.08 16.06 -0.39
CA GLU A 287 -3.21 17.24 -0.36
C GLU A 287 -1.97 17.07 -1.25
N GLY A 288 -1.68 15.85 -1.70
CA GLY A 288 -0.52 15.54 -2.53
C GLY A 288 0.79 15.76 -1.76
N ASN A 289 0.89 15.21 -0.55
CA ASN A 289 2.11 15.21 0.23
C ASN A 289 2.62 13.79 0.43
N VAL A 290 3.94 13.65 0.49
CA VAL A 290 4.57 12.52 1.19
C VAL A 290 5.07 13.05 2.52
N GLN A 291 4.71 12.37 3.60
CA GLN A 291 5.14 12.65 4.95
C GLN A 291 6.08 11.53 5.43
N PHE A 292 6.75 11.73 6.56
CA PHE A 292 7.61 10.71 7.14
C PHE A 292 7.67 10.77 8.67
N VAL A 293 8.06 9.63 9.26
CA VAL A 293 8.47 9.48 10.66
C VAL A 293 9.75 8.64 10.67
N GLU A 294 10.72 9.02 11.48
CA GLU A 294 11.84 8.13 11.81
C GLU A 294 11.40 7.12 12.86
N TRP A 295 11.68 5.85 12.59
CA TRP A 295 11.36 4.73 13.45
C TRP A 295 12.63 4.14 14.07
N HIS A 296 12.51 3.48 15.22
CA HIS A 296 13.68 2.97 15.94
C HIS A 296 14.29 1.72 15.28
N CYS A 297 13.47 0.91 14.60
CA CYS A 297 13.87 -0.30 13.91
C CYS A 297 13.48 -0.27 12.43
N LYS A 298 14.07 -1.16 11.62
CA LYS A 298 13.87 -1.19 10.17
C LYS A 298 12.62 -1.98 9.78
N SER A 299 12.28 -1.94 8.49
CA SER A 299 11.20 -2.75 7.91
C SER A 299 11.38 -4.27 8.12
N ALA A 300 10.25 -4.98 8.23
CA ALA A 300 10.18 -6.44 8.15
C ALA A 300 10.56 -6.95 6.75
N THR A 301 10.08 -6.26 5.71
CA THR A 301 10.44 -6.54 4.32
C THR A 301 11.78 -5.88 4.04
N PRO A 302 12.82 -6.62 3.62
CA PRO A 302 14.12 -6.02 3.34
C PRO A 302 13.98 -4.85 2.36
N VAL A 303 14.30 -3.64 2.83
CA VAL A 303 14.42 -2.48 1.95
C VAL A 303 15.71 -2.69 1.16
N PRO A 304 15.67 -2.66 -0.19
CA PRO A 304 16.87 -2.81 -0.99
C PRO A 304 17.89 -1.73 -0.61
N THR A 305 19.10 -2.13 -0.23
CA THR A 305 20.16 -1.18 0.14
C THR A 305 20.71 -0.51 -1.10
N VAL A 306 20.94 0.81 -1.02
CA VAL A 306 21.74 1.53 -2.03
C VAL A 306 23.12 0.90 -2.07
N ALA A 307 23.51 0.32 -3.21
CA ALA A 307 24.88 -0.11 -3.41
C ALA A 307 25.78 1.13 -3.24
N SER A 308 26.69 1.06 -2.28
CA SER A 308 27.70 2.10 -2.01
C SER A 308 28.64 2.30 -3.18
#